data_AF-A0A2D9H0W1-F1
#
_entry.id   AF-A0A2D9H0W1-F1
#
_cell.length_a   1.000
_cell.length_b   1.000
_cell.length_c   1.000
_cell.angle_alpha   90.00
_cell.angle_beta   90.00
_cell.angle_gamma   90.00
#
_symmetry.space_group_name_H-M   'P 1'
#
loop_
_entity.id
_entity.type
_entity.pdbx_description
1 polymer ?
#
loop_
_entity_poly.entity_id
_entity_poly.type
_entity_poly.pdbx_seq_one_letter_code
_entity_poly.pdbx_strand_id
1 'polypeptide(L)'
;MALVMDEVLAHTFPPSFEGSPWSYGFALFSLTLICALSVAMLLQFVFEWHARREAQKIAANRISADVPFASPLAIHRWIITGFLVTILLGAFPDVMVLFMWGEARDSTMVTLFTIDRVCDGLTIFPFTLAAVLSAWGMQVLPQQLVRETRVMLQRPRWETIKAQAKIIGTVLVIAVGVTVSKAGA
;
A
#
# COMPACT_ATOMS: atom_id res chain seq x y z
N MET A 1 7.61 14.26 -42.77
CA MET A 1 8.22 13.11 -42.06
C MET A 1 8.24 13.31 -40.55
N ALA A 2 8.56 14.52 -40.03
CA ALA A 2 8.40 14.84 -38.60
C ALA A 2 6.93 14.76 -38.10
N LEU A 3 5.96 15.28 -38.88
CA LEU A 3 4.54 15.27 -38.53
C LEU A 3 3.92 13.85 -38.38
N VAL A 4 4.42 12.86 -39.13
CA VAL A 4 3.93 11.48 -39.03
C VAL A 4 4.49 10.78 -37.78
N MET A 5 5.67 11.21 -37.33
CA MET A 5 6.29 10.65 -36.12
C MET A 5 5.61 11.17 -34.85
N ASP A 6 5.14 12.42 -34.85
CA ASP A 6 4.35 12.99 -33.75
C ASP A 6 2.96 12.33 -33.61
N GLU A 7 2.27 12.00 -34.72
CA GLU A 7 0.99 11.26 -34.67
C GLU A 7 1.17 9.81 -34.19
N VAL A 8 2.26 9.14 -34.58
CA VAL A 8 2.56 7.79 -34.10
C VAL A 8 2.93 7.83 -32.61
N LEU A 9 3.73 8.81 -32.16
CA LEU A 9 4.07 9.00 -30.75
C LEU A 9 2.85 9.38 -29.91
N ALA A 10 1.91 10.17 -30.45
CA ALA A 10 0.65 10.53 -29.78
C ALA A 10 -0.25 9.32 -29.49
N HIS A 11 -0.20 8.28 -30.34
CA HIS A 11 -0.88 7.02 -30.10
C HIS A 11 -0.07 5.98 -29.30
N THR A 12 1.22 6.22 -29.06
CA THR A 12 2.09 5.25 -28.37
C THR A 12 2.04 5.40 -26.84
N PHE A 13 1.69 6.58 -26.31
CA PHE A 13 1.67 6.84 -24.88
C PHE A 13 0.24 7.04 -24.35
N PRO A 14 -0.01 6.79 -23.05
CA PRO A 14 -1.28 7.14 -22.45
C PRO A 14 -1.54 8.64 -22.57
N PRO A 15 -2.80 9.07 -22.71
CA PRO A 15 -3.15 10.48 -22.82
C PRO A 15 -2.65 11.31 -21.62
N SER A 16 -2.44 10.67 -20.46
CA SER A 16 -1.83 11.29 -19.28
C SER A 16 -0.33 11.64 -19.42
N PHE A 17 0.33 11.18 -20.48
CA PHE A 17 1.76 11.39 -20.76
C PHE A 17 2.03 11.94 -22.18
N GLU A 18 1.01 12.50 -22.83
CA GLU A 18 1.14 13.10 -24.17
C GLU A 18 2.36 14.03 -24.26
N GLY A 19 3.30 13.68 -25.14
CA GLY A 19 4.47 14.48 -25.47
C GLY A 19 5.70 14.33 -24.57
N SER A 20 5.71 13.46 -23.54
CA SER A 20 6.87 13.31 -22.64
C SER A 20 7.24 11.85 -22.33
N PRO A 21 8.04 11.19 -23.19
CA PRO A 21 8.48 9.80 -22.97
C PRO A 21 9.30 9.62 -21.69
N TRP A 22 10.00 10.66 -21.24
CA TRP A 22 10.74 10.65 -19.98
C TRP A 22 9.81 10.56 -18.76
N SER A 23 8.68 11.27 -18.78
CA SER A 23 7.71 11.21 -17.69
C SER A 23 7.03 9.84 -17.60
N TYR A 24 6.72 9.24 -18.75
CA TYR A 24 6.20 7.88 -18.84
C TYR A 24 7.19 6.85 -18.30
N GLY A 25 8.45 6.88 -18.76
CA GLY A 25 9.49 5.97 -18.29
C GLY A 25 9.80 6.13 -16.80
N PHE A 26 9.83 7.37 -16.30
CA PHE A 26 10.03 7.63 -14.87
C PHE A 26 8.85 7.16 -14.02
N ALA A 27 7.61 7.37 -14.46
CA ALA A 27 6.42 6.87 -13.77
C ALA A 27 6.44 5.33 -13.71
N LEU A 28 6.68 4.67 -14.85
CA LEU A 28 6.78 3.22 -14.91
C LEU A 28 7.89 2.68 -13.98
N PHE A 29 9.09 3.27 -14.04
CA PHE A 29 10.22 2.87 -13.20
C PHE A 29 9.94 3.07 -11.71
N SER A 30 9.45 4.25 -11.32
CA SER A 30 9.19 4.59 -9.91
C SER A 30 8.07 3.74 -9.32
N LEU A 31 6.95 3.57 -10.02
CA LEU A 31 5.84 2.72 -9.57
C LEU A 31 6.26 1.24 -9.49
N THR A 32 7.00 0.75 -10.48
CA THR A 32 7.53 -0.62 -10.47
C THR A 32 8.50 -0.83 -9.31
N LEU A 33 9.39 0.13 -9.06
CA LEU A 33 10.35 0.09 -7.96
C LEU A 33 9.63 0.07 -6.60
N ILE A 34 8.64 0.94 -6.41
CA ILE A 34 7.84 0.99 -5.18
C ILE A 34 7.08 -0.32 -4.98
N CYS A 35 6.49 -0.90 -6.04
CA CYS A 35 5.84 -2.21 -5.97
C CYS A 35 6.84 -3.31 -5.61
N ALA A 36 8.00 -3.36 -6.25
CA ALA A 36 9.03 -4.37 -6.01
C ALA A 36 9.57 -4.30 -4.57
N LEU A 37 9.86 -3.10 -4.07
CA LEU A 37 10.29 -2.89 -2.69
C LEU A 37 9.19 -3.30 -1.69
N SER A 38 7.93 -2.99 -2.00
CA SER A 38 6.79 -3.38 -1.16
C SER A 38 6.64 -4.89 -1.09
N VAL A 39 6.74 -5.59 -2.23
CA VAL A 39 6.72 -7.06 -2.28
C VAL A 39 7.89 -7.66 -1.52
N ALA A 40 9.11 -7.15 -1.72
CA ALA A 40 10.30 -7.65 -1.04
C ALA A 40 10.17 -7.56 0.49
N MET A 41 9.67 -6.42 1.00
CA MET A 41 9.42 -6.22 2.43
C MET A 41 8.33 -7.15 2.96
N LEU A 42 7.23 -7.34 2.23
CA LEU A 42 6.18 -8.28 2.61
C LEU A 42 6.68 -9.73 2.64
N LEU A 43 7.45 -10.15 1.64
CA LEU A 43 8.08 -11.47 1.59
C LEU A 43 9.05 -11.68 2.74
N GLN A 44 9.85 -10.67 3.08
CA GLN A 44 10.72 -10.73 4.26
C GLN A 44 9.92 -11.01 5.53
N PHE A 45 8.80 -10.32 5.75
CA PHE A 45 7.94 -10.58 6.91
C PHE A 45 7.34 -11.99 6.90
N VAL A 46 6.93 -12.50 5.74
CA VAL A 46 6.41 -13.86 5.57
C VAL A 46 7.50 -14.90 5.86
N PHE A 47 8.71 -14.72 5.34
CA PHE A 47 9.83 -15.63 5.56
C PHE A 47 10.32 -15.61 7.00
N GLU A 48 10.41 -14.43 7.64
CA GLU A 48 10.72 -14.34 9.07
C GLU A 48 9.66 -15.05 9.92
N TRP A 49 8.38 -14.90 9.58
CA TRP A 49 7.29 -15.58 10.27
C TRP A 49 7.40 -17.09 10.10
N HIS A 50 7.66 -17.57 8.88
CA HIS A 50 7.81 -18.98 8.59
C HIS A 50 9.03 -19.58 9.30
N ALA A 51 10.19 -18.91 9.24
CA ALA A 51 11.42 -19.33 9.90
C ALA A 51 11.24 -19.44 11.42
N ARG A 52 10.51 -18.49 12.05
CA ARG A 52 10.18 -18.56 13.48
C ARG A 52 9.29 -19.76 13.81
N ARG A 53 8.28 -20.03 12.98
CA ARG A 53 7.40 -21.20 13.16
C ARG A 53 8.16 -22.51 13.03
N GLU A 54 9.05 -22.64 12.05
CA GLU A 54 9.86 -23.85 11.88
C GLU A 54 10.86 -24.02 13.03
N ALA A 55 11.52 -22.94 13.47
CA ALA A 55 12.42 -22.98 14.63
C ALA A 55 11.68 -23.43 15.93
N GLN A 56 10.43 -22.99 16.12
CA GLN A 56 9.60 -23.41 17.25
C GLN A 56 9.20 -24.90 17.20
N LYS A 57 9.04 -25.48 16.02
CA LYS A 57 8.73 -26.92 15.87
C LYS A 57 9.93 -27.80 16.25
N ILE A 58 11.15 -27.32 15.99
CA ILE A 58 12.40 -28.05 16.22
C ILE A 58 12.88 -27.90 17.67
N ALA A 59 12.61 -26.77 18.33
CA ALA A 59 13.03 -26.52 19.69
C ALA A 59 12.23 -27.39 20.70
N ALA A 60 12.91 -28.32 21.37
CA ALA A 60 12.34 -29.20 22.41
C ALA A 60 11.75 -28.43 23.61
N ASN A 61 12.22 -27.21 23.86
CA ASN A 61 11.57 -26.26 24.76
C ASN A 61 10.64 -25.36 23.95
N ARG A 62 9.32 -25.52 24.15
CA ARG A 62 8.30 -24.54 23.73
C ARG A 62 8.52 -23.25 24.51
N ILE A 63 9.53 -22.46 24.13
CA ILE A 63 9.59 -21.07 24.53
C ILE A 63 8.34 -20.45 23.90
N SER A 64 7.38 -20.04 24.73
CA SER A 64 6.21 -19.26 24.30
C SER A 64 6.70 -17.98 23.61
N ALA A 65 7.04 -18.10 22.34
CA ALA A 65 7.54 -17.07 21.46
C ALA A 65 6.43 -16.56 20.53
N ASP A 66 5.17 -16.77 20.92
CA ASP A 66 4.08 -15.93 20.44
C ASP A 66 4.30 -14.56 21.07
N VAL A 67 5.04 -13.73 20.33
CA VAL A 67 5.02 -12.29 20.50
C VAL A 67 3.53 -11.91 20.49
N PRO A 68 2.95 -11.47 21.62
CA PRO A 68 1.52 -11.26 21.70
C PRO A 68 1.11 -10.28 20.59
N PHE A 69 -0.08 -10.48 20.01
CA PHE A 69 -0.61 -9.58 18.98
C PHE A 69 -0.58 -8.11 19.43
N ALA A 70 -0.81 -7.90 20.73
CA ALA A 70 -0.69 -6.61 21.42
C ALA A 70 0.75 -6.28 21.87
N SER A 71 1.78 -6.78 21.20
CA SER A 71 3.15 -6.30 21.39
C SER A 71 3.41 -5.10 20.48
N PRO A 72 4.26 -4.15 20.89
CA PRO A 72 4.57 -2.98 20.07
C PRO A 72 5.24 -3.35 18.74
N LEU A 73 6.10 -4.37 18.75
CA LEU A 73 6.75 -4.89 17.54
C LEU A 73 5.73 -5.49 16.56
N ALA A 74 4.76 -6.27 17.05
CA ALA A 74 3.72 -6.84 16.20
C ALA A 74 2.83 -5.73 15.60
N ILE A 75 2.40 -4.76 16.41
CA ILE A 75 1.58 -3.64 15.95
C ILE A 75 2.33 -2.81 14.91
N HIS A 76 3.61 -2.52 15.13
CA HIS A 76 4.43 -1.79 14.16
C HIS A 76 4.56 -2.55 12.83
N ARG A 77 4.77 -3.87 12.88
CA ARG A 77 4.79 -4.73 11.68
C ARG A 77 3.44 -4.70 10.95
N TRP A 78 2.32 -4.79 11.67
CA TRP A 78 0.99 -4.71 11.08
C TRP A 78 0.69 -3.35 10.44
N ILE A 79 1.16 -2.25 11.05
CA ILE A 79 1.05 -0.90 10.46
C ILE A 79 1.82 -0.84 9.14
N ILE A 80 3.09 -1.28 9.13
CA ILE A 80 3.91 -1.29 7.92
C ILE A 80 3.27 -2.18 6.86
N THR A 81 2.87 -3.40 7.20
CA THR A 81 2.18 -4.32 6.29
C THR A 81 0.93 -3.69 5.69
N GLY A 82 0.09 -3.03 6.50
CA GLY A 82 -1.10 -2.35 6.00
C GLY A 82 -0.78 -1.23 5.00
N PHE A 83 0.24 -0.41 5.27
CA PHE A 83 0.67 0.61 4.32
C PHE A 83 1.28 0.00 3.04
N LEU A 84 2.10 -1.03 3.15
CA LEU A 84 2.68 -1.71 1.98
C LEU A 84 1.60 -2.36 1.11
N VAL A 85 0.59 -2.98 1.72
CA VAL A 85 -0.56 -3.54 0.99
C VAL A 85 -1.39 -2.44 0.32
N THR A 86 -1.57 -1.29 0.98
CA THR A 86 -2.25 -0.12 0.40
C THR A 86 -1.52 0.35 -0.85
N ILE A 87 -0.20 0.51 -0.76
CA ILE A 87 0.65 0.90 -1.90
C ILE A 87 0.55 -0.14 -3.01
N LEU A 88 0.60 -1.43 -2.68
CA LEU A 88 0.54 -2.49 -3.67
C LEU A 88 -0.82 -2.54 -4.38
N LEU A 89 -1.92 -2.35 -3.65
CA LEU A 89 -3.24 -2.29 -4.26
C LEU A 89 -3.42 -1.07 -5.15
N GLY A 90 -2.90 0.11 -4.79
CA GLY A 90 -3.01 1.30 -5.63
C GLY A 90 -2.05 1.30 -6.82
N ALA A 91 -0.78 0.94 -6.61
CA ALA A 91 0.26 1.09 -7.64
C ALA A 91 0.38 -0.10 -8.59
N PHE A 92 0.00 -1.32 -8.16
CA PHE A 92 0.18 -2.51 -9.00
C PHE A 92 -0.70 -2.50 -10.27
N PRO A 93 -2.01 -2.17 -10.21
CA PRO A 93 -2.83 -2.08 -11.40
C PRO A 93 -2.36 -0.98 -12.35
N ASP A 94 -1.96 0.18 -11.82
CA ASP A 94 -1.34 1.27 -12.60
C ASP A 94 -0.11 0.80 -13.37
N VAL A 95 0.79 0.04 -12.73
CA VAL A 95 1.97 -0.56 -13.40
C VAL A 95 1.55 -1.50 -14.52
N MET A 96 0.51 -2.32 -14.31
CA MET A 96 -0.01 -3.23 -15.34
C MET A 96 -0.62 -2.46 -16.52
N VAL A 97 -1.38 -1.40 -16.27
CA VAL A 97 -1.94 -0.54 -17.31
C VAL A 97 -0.82 0.09 -18.15
N LEU A 98 0.23 0.62 -17.50
CA LEU A 98 1.36 1.20 -18.20
C LEU A 98 2.14 0.13 -18.97
N PHE A 99 2.45 -1.02 -18.39
CA PHE A 99 3.16 -2.09 -19.11
C PHE A 99 2.41 -2.60 -20.34
N MET A 100 1.09 -2.69 -20.25
CA MET A 100 0.25 -3.23 -21.33
C MET A 100 -0.22 -2.16 -22.32
N TRP A 101 0.13 -0.89 -22.09
CA TRP A 101 -0.26 0.23 -22.95
C TRP A 101 0.32 0.08 -24.35
N GLY A 102 -0.54 0.16 -25.37
CA GLY A 102 -0.14 0.04 -26.78
C GLY A 102 0.07 -1.40 -27.28
N GLU A 103 0.17 -2.39 -26.39
CA GLU A 103 0.32 -3.81 -26.77
C GLU A 103 -0.98 -4.62 -26.58
N ALA A 104 -1.82 -4.24 -25.62
CA ALA A 104 -3.04 -4.96 -25.30
C ALA A 104 -4.25 -4.52 -26.15
N ARG A 105 -5.17 -5.46 -26.41
CA ARG A 105 -6.47 -5.17 -27.03
C ARG A 105 -7.29 -4.23 -26.13
N ASP A 106 -8.13 -3.40 -26.74
CA ASP A 106 -9.02 -2.46 -26.03
C ASP A 106 -9.87 -3.14 -24.93
N SER A 107 -10.37 -4.34 -25.19
CA SER A 107 -11.13 -5.13 -24.20
C SER A 107 -10.32 -5.46 -22.94
N THR A 108 -9.02 -5.70 -23.09
CA THR A 108 -8.10 -5.96 -21.98
C THR A 108 -7.80 -4.68 -21.22
N MET A 109 -7.60 -3.55 -21.92
CA MET A 109 -7.39 -2.25 -21.28
C MET A 109 -8.59 -1.80 -20.43
N VAL A 110 -9.81 -1.98 -20.93
CA VAL A 110 -11.04 -1.70 -20.15
C VAL A 110 -11.13 -2.57 -18.90
N THR A 111 -10.72 -3.84 -19.01
CA THR A 111 -10.69 -4.75 -17.86
C THR A 111 -9.64 -4.29 -16.84
N LEU A 112 -8.44 -3.91 -17.28
CA LEU A 112 -7.37 -3.40 -16.40
C LEU A 112 -7.79 -2.10 -15.70
N PHE A 113 -8.44 -1.17 -16.40
CA PHE A 113 -8.98 0.04 -15.76
C PHE A 113 -10.08 -0.25 -14.75
N THR A 114 -10.88 -1.30 -14.98
CA THR A 114 -11.90 -1.72 -14.01
C THR A 114 -11.23 -2.31 -12.76
N ILE A 115 -10.20 -3.14 -12.94
CA ILE A 115 -9.41 -3.69 -11.85
C ILE A 115 -8.74 -2.58 -11.06
N ASP A 116 -8.12 -1.62 -11.73
CA ASP A 116 -7.50 -0.43 -11.12
C ASP A 116 -8.47 0.32 -10.21
N ARG A 117 -9.66 0.68 -10.71
CA ARG A 117 -10.70 1.35 -9.92
C ARG A 117 -11.16 0.54 -8.71
N VAL A 118 -11.29 -0.79 -8.85
CA VAL A 118 -11.66 -1.67 -7.74
C VAL A 118 -10.55 -1.73 -6.71
N CYS A 119 -9.31 -1.87 -7.14
CA CYS A 119 -8.14 -1.92 -6.30
C CYS A 119 -7.92 -0.60 -5.55
N ASP A 120 -8.06 0.55 -6.22
CA ASP A 120 -8.11 1.89 -5.63
C ASP A 120 -9.16 1.98 -4.52
N GLY A 121 -10.38 1.50 -4.77
CA GLY A 121 -11.44 1.43 -3.76
C GLY A 121 -11.08 0.53 -2.58
N LEU A 122 -10.38 -0.59 -2.84
CA LEU A 122 -9.94 -1.53 -1.82
C LEU A 122 -8.78 -1.00 -0.98
N THR A 123 -8.00 -0.02 -1.45
CA THR A 123 -6.89 0.59 -0.67
C THR A 123 -7.36 1.18 0.66
N ILE A 124 -8.62 1.60 0.76
CA ILE A 124 -9.16 2.27 1.95
C ILE A 124 -9.19 1.37 3.18
N PHE A 125 -9.40 0.06 3.00
CA PHE A 125 -9.46 -0.90 4.10
C PHE A 125 -8.11 -1.09 4.80
N PRO A 126 -7.03 -1.51 4.11
CA PRO A 126 -5.72 -1.65 4.74
C PRO A 126 -5.16 -0.31 5.23
N PHE A 127 -5.46 0.80 4.54
CA PHE A 127 -5.07 2.14 5.00
C PHE A 127 -5.74 2.53 6.31
N THR A 128 -7.06 2.36 6.40
CA THR A 128 -7.83 2.68 7.62
C THR A 128 -7.38 1.80 8.79
N LEU A 129 -7.15 0.51 8.53
CA LEU A 129 -6.64 -0.41 9.53
C LEU A 129 -5.24 0.02 10.02
N ALA A 130 -4.32 0.37 9.10
CA ALA A 130 -2.99 0.84 9.44
C ALA A 130 -3.02 2.17 10.22
N ALA A 131 -3.90 3.10 9.85
CA ALA A 131 -4.07 4.38 10.54
C ALA A 131 -4.61 4.19 11.98
N VAL A 132 -5.60 3.31 12.17
CA VAL A 132 -6.12 2.95 13.50
C VAL A 132 -5.04 2.28 14.35
N LEU A 133 -4.32 1.32 13.78
CA LEU A 133 -3.21 0.64 14.46
C LEU A 133 -2.07 1.61 14.79
N SER A 134 -1.79 2.58 13.93
CA SER A 134 -0.77 3.62 14.17
C SER A 134 -1.17 4.54 15.32
N ALA A 135 -2.44 4.96 15.38
CA ALA A 135 -3.00 5.69 16.53
C ALA A 135 -2.81 4.91 17.83
N TRP A 136 -3.09 3.61 17.77
CA TRP A 136 -3.01 2.72 18.93
C TRP A 136 -1.55 2.47 19.34
N GLY A 137 -0.64 2.30 18.37
CA GLY A 137 0.79 2.06 18.58
C GLY A 137 1.57 3.28 19.08
N MET A 138 1.18 4.51 18.68
CA MET A 138 1.82 5.75 19.14
C MET A 138 1.68 5.98 20.66
N GLN A 139 0.69 5.37 21.31
CA GLN A 139 0.58 5.42 22.78
C GLN A 139 1.70 4.63 23.49
N VAL A 140 2.36 3.70 22.79
CA VAL A 140 3.26 2.70 23.38
C VAL A 140 4.73 2.98 23.10
N LEU A 141 5.02 3.63 21.96
CA LEU A 141 6.38 4.01 21.55
C LEU A 141 7.15 4.82 22.61
N PRO A 142 6.58 5.87 23.24
CA PRO A 142 7.29 6.64 24.26
C PRO A 142 7.57 5.83 25.53
N GLN A 143 6.69 4.87 25.87
CA GLN A 143 6.79 4.11 27.10
C GLN A 143 7.87 3.02 27.04
N GLN A 144 8.13 2.44 25.86
CA GLN A 144 9.21 1.47 25.67
C GLN A 144 10.60 2.11 25.57
N LEU A 145 10.70 3.36 25.11
CA LEU A 145 11.95 4.13 25.09
C LEU A 145 12.43 4.50 26.51
N VAL A 146 11.52 4.57 27.48
CA VAL A 146 11.81 5.00 28.85
C VAL A 146 11.96 3.82 29.82
N ARG A 147 11.31 2.67 29.58
CA ARG A 147 11.40 1.52 30.49
C ARG A 147 11.13 0.19 29.78
N GLU A 148 11.95 -0.82 30.08
CA GLU A 148 11.80 -2.24 29.68
C GLU A 148 10.58 -2.95 30.34
N THR A 149 9.51 -2.21 30.61
CA THR A 149 8.32 -2.79 31.23
C THR A 149 7.45 -3.41 30.14
N ARG A 150 7.06 -4.68 30.29
CA ARG A 150 6.05 -5.35 29.45
C ARG A 150 4.70 -4.64 29.66
N VAL A 151 4.49 -3.48 29.07
CA VAL A 151 3.21 -2.79 29.09
C VAL A 151 2.33 -3.43 28.02
N MET A 152 1.37 -4.25 28.44
CA MET A 152 0.29 -4.71 27.57
C MET A 152 -0.58 -3.51 27.18
N LEU A 153 -0.88 -3.38 25.87
CA LEU A 153 -1.64 -2.23 25.37
C LEU A 153 -2.98 -2.06 26.09
N GLN A 154 -3.23 -0.84 26.58
CA GLN A 154 -4.57 -0.44 26.96
C GLN A 154 -5.45 -0.33 25.71
N ARG A 155 -6.75 -0.65 25.85
CA ARG A 155 -7.72 -0.54 24.76
C ARG A 155 -7.76 0.89 24.22
N PRO A 156 -7.92 1.08 22.90
CA PRO A 156 -7.91 2.40 22.30
C PRO A 156 -9.05 3.27 22.86
N ARG A 157 -8.71 4.44 23.42
CA ARG A 157 -9.69 5.44 23.83
C ARG A 157 -10.24 6.16 22.60
N TRP A 158 -11.54 6.44 22.62
CA TRP A 158 -12.26 7.09 21.51
C TRP A 158 -11.66 8.43 21.07
N GLU A 159 -11.05 9.17 22.00
CA GLU A 159 -10.39 10.45 21.72
C GLU A 159 -9.21 10.31 20.74
N THR A 160 -8.44 9.23 20.83
CA THR A 160 -7.31 8.96 19.92
C THR A 160 -7.80 8.55 18.53
N ILE A 161 -8.90 7.78 18.46
CA ILE A 161 -9.54 7.39 17.20
C ILE A 161 -10.12 8.63 16.50
N LYS A 162 -10.73 9.55 17.24
CA LYS A 162 -11.31 10.79 16.69
C LYS A 162 -10.27 11.69 15.99
N ALA A 163 -9.04 11.75 16.51
CA ALA A 163 -7.97 12.51 15.89
C ALA A 163 -7.57 11.92 14.53
N GLN A 164 -7.48 10.59 14.42
CA GLN A 164 -7.19 9.89 13.17
C GLN A 164 -8.38 9.86 12.20
N ALA A 165 -9.61 9.87 12.71
CA ALA A 165 -10.81 9.97 11.89
C ALA A 165 -10.83 11.26 11.03
N LYS A 166 -10.15 12.33 11.47
CA LYS A 166 -9.96 13.53 10.64
C LYS A 166 -9.07 13.25 9.43
N ILE A 167 -7.96 12.54 9.62
CA ILE A 167 -7.03 12.18 8.53
C ILE A 167 -7.73 11.22 7.56
N ILE A 168 -8.40 10.19 8.08
CA ILE A 168 -9.21 9.26 7.29
C ILE A 168 -10.29 10.03 6.52
N GLY A 169 -11.00 10.94 7.17
CA GLY A 169 -12.01 11.79 6.53
C GLY A 169 -11.44 12.66 5.41
N THR A 170 -10.29 13.31 5.62
CA THR A 170 -9.61 14.09 4.57
C THR A 170 -9.20 13.21 3.39
N VAL A 171 -8.65 12.02 3.64
CA VAL A 171 -8.29 11.06 2.58
C VAL A 171 -9.53 10.61 1.83
N LEU A 172 -10.64 10.36 2.53
CA LEU A 172 -11.92 9.96 1.92
C LEU A 172 -12.51 11.09 1.07
N VAL A 173 -12.39 12.34 1.50
CA VAL A 173 -12.78 13.52 0.70
C VAL A 173 -11.90 13.67 -0.54
N ILE A 174 -10.59 13.46 -0.44
CA ILE A 174 -9.69 13.48 -1.59
C ILE A 174 -10.04 12.36 -2.56
N ALA A 175 -10.22 11.13 -2.06
CA ALA A 175 -10.59 9.98 -2.86
C ALA A 175 -11.92 10.22 -3.59
N VAL A 176 -12.97 10.64 -2.87
CA VAL A 176 -14.27 11.00 -3.47
C VAL A 176 -14.12 12.15 -4.48
N GLY A 177 -13.32 13.18 -4.16
CA GLY A 177 -13.06 14.29 -5.06
C GLY A 177 -12.42 13.85 -6.38
N VAL A 178 -11.41 12.97 -6.30
CA VAL A 178 -10.73 12.39 -7.48
C VAL A 178 -11.65 11.43 -8.23
N THR A 179 -12.45 10.61 -7.54
CA THR A 179 -13.43 9.72 -8.17
C THR A 179 -14.52 10.49 -8.89
N VAL A 180 -15.06 11.55 -8.28
CA VAL A 180 -16.08 12.42 -8.89
C VAL A 180 -15.49 13.20 -10.06
N SER A 181 -14.26 13.72 -9.95
CA SER A 181 -13.62 14.42 -11.07
C SER A 181 -13.33 13.47 -12.24
N LYS A 182 -12.97 12.21 -11.96
CA LYS A 182 -12.76 11.18 -12.99
C LYS A 182 -14.08 10.62 -13.57
N ALA A 183 -15.21 10.73 -12.87
CA ALA A 183 -16.51 10.26 -13.34
C ALA A 183 -17.33 11.33 -14.08
N GLY A 184 -17.01 12.62 -13.86
CA GLY A 184 -17.63 13.75 -14.54
C GLY A 184 -16.86 14.26 -15.77
N ALA A 185 -15.68 13.69 -16.06
CA ALA A 185 -14.91 13.89 -17.29
C ALA A 185 -15.13 12.71 -18.23
#